data_AF-A0A6L3Y331-F1
#
_entry.id   AF-A0A6L3Y331-F1
#
_cell.length_a   1.000
_cell.length_b   1.000
_cell.length_c   1.000
_cell.angle_alpha   90.00
_cell.angle_beta   90.00
_cell.angle_gamma   90.00
#
_symmetry.space_group_name_H-M   'P 1'
#
loop_
_entity.id
_entity.type
_entity.pdbx_description
1 polymer ?
#
loop_
_entity_poly.entity_id
_entity_poly.type
_entity_poly.pdbx_seq_one_letter_code
_entity_poly.pdbx_strand_id
1 'polypeptide(L)'
;FEVGPEARDAFMAKDPQAVEAFGASGGKYLADIYQLARQRLNNVGVTQIFGGDRCTFTEKGDFFSYRRDKTTGRMASFIWLI
;
A
#
# COMPACT_ATOMS: atom_id res chain seq x y z
N PHE A 1 -0.34 7.19 -0.91
CA PHE A 1 -0.46 7.16 0.57
C PHE A 1 0.69 7.96 1.18
N GLU A 2 0.44 9.12 1.80
CA GLU A 2 1.54 9.97 2.28
C GLU A 2 2.30 9.38 3.48
N VAL A 3 3.62 9.32 3.38
CA VAL A 3 4.57 8.80 4.38
C VAL A 3 5.83 9.67 4.44
N GLY A 4 6.56 9.61 5.55
CA GLY A 4 7.85 10.28 5.69
C GLY A 4 9.00 9.55 4.99
N PRO A 5 10.19 10.19 4.92
CA PRO A 5 11.40 9.60 4.32
C PRO A 5 11.81 8.28 4.99
N GLU A 6 11.62 8.15 6.29
CA GLU A 6 11.98 6.96 7.06
C GLU A 6 11.28 5.69 6.56
N ALA A 7 10.03 5.82 6.09
CA ALA A 7 9.30 4.70 5.52
C ALA A 7 9.90 4.29 4.17
N ARG A 8 10.16 5.26 3.29
CA ARG A 8 10.80 5.02 1.98
C ARG A 8 12.15 4.33 2.14
N ASP A 9 12.99 4.86 3.03
CA ASP A 9 14.34 4.36 3.28
C ASP A 9 14.30 2.93 3.81
N ALA A 10 13.36 2.62 4.71
CA ALA A 10 13.16 1.25 5.22
C ALA A 10 12.80 0.25 4.12
N PHE A 11 11.97 0.64 3.14
CA PHE A 11 11.65 -0.22 2.00
C PHE A 11 12.83 -0.38 1.03
N MET A 12 13.53 0.71 0.71
CA MET A 12 14.69 0.70 -0.17
C MET A 12 15.88 -0.09 0.40
N ALA A 13 16.04 -0.09 1.73
CA ALA A 13 17.07 -0.88 2.41
C ALA A 13 16.85 -2.40 2.26
N LYS A 14 15.62 -2.84 1.98
CA LYS A 14 15.30 -4.25 1.73
C LYS A 14 15.34 -4.62 0.25
N ASP A 15 14.98 -3.68 -0.61
CA ASP A 15 15.02 -3.85 -2.06
C ASP A 15 15.08 -2.46 -2.71
N PRO A 16 16.17 -2.13 -3.42
CA PRO A 16 16.34 -0.84 -4.07
C PRO A 16 15.22 -0.50 -5.06
N GLN A 17 14.57 -1.49 -5.69
CA GLN A 17 13.47 -1.26 -6.64
C GLN A 17 12.27 -0.55 -5.99
N ALA A 18 12.15 -0.61 -4.67
CA ALA A 18 11.09 0.06 -3.92
C ALA A 18 11.00 1.57 -4.21
N VAL A 19 12.08 2.21 -4.65
CA VAL A 19 12.10 3.63 -5.01
C VAL A 19 11.02 3.99 -6.04
N GLU A 20 10.69 3.09 -6.97
CA GLU A 20 9.69 3.31 -8.02
C GLU A 20 8.27 3.49 -7.46
N ALA A 21 8.01 2.98 -6.26
CA ALA A 21 6.71 3.04 -5.62
C ALA A 21 6.52 4.31 -4.75
N PHE A 22 7.45 5.27 -4.76
CA PHE A 22 7.36 6.50 -3.99
C PHE A 22 7.43 7.73 -4.90
N GLY A 23 6.32 8.47 -5.01
CA GLY A 23 6.28 9.78 -5.65
C GLY A 23 6.60 10.91 -4.66
N ALA A 24 7.38 11.91 -5.06
CA ALA A 24 7.67 13.07 -4.21
C ALA A 24 6.39 13.89 -3.91
N SER A 25 6.20 14.29 -2.66
CA SER A 25 5.08 15.12 -2.22
C SER A 25 5.49 16.01 -1.06
N GLY A 26 6.04 17.20 -1.36
CA GLY A 26 6.41 18.24 -0.40
C GLY A 26 7.17 17.71 0.82
N GLY A 27 8.49 17.49 0.73
CA GLY A 27 9.30 16.96 1.84
C GLY A 27 8.97 15.55 2.31
N LYS A 28 7.87 14.96 1.84
CA LYS A 28 7.38 13.60 2.10
C LYS A 28 7.21 12.85 0.78
N TYR A 29 6.62 11.65 0.86
CA TYR A 29 6.38 10.79 -0.29
C TYR A 29 4.94 10.27 -0.32
N LEU A 30 4.35 10.18 -1.51
CA LEU A 30 3.18 9.36 -1.78
C LEU A 30 3.65 7.94 -2.13
N ALA A 31 3.48 7.02 -1.18
CA ALA A 31 3.72 5.61 -1.38
C ALA A 31 2.56 4.95 -2.14
N ASP A 32 2.89 4.14 -3.15
CA ASP A 32 2.02 3.14 -3.76
C ASP A 32 2.23 1.80 -3.04
N ILE A 33 1.32 1.47 -2.13
CA ILE A 33 1.39 0.24 -1.35
C ILE A 33 1.15 -1.01 -2.21
N TYR A 34 0.41 -0.89 -3.32
CA TYR A 34 0.15 -2.01 -4.21
C TYR A 34 1.37 -2.34 -5.05
N GLN A 35 2.11 -1.34 -5.54
CA GLN A 35 3.37 -1.57 -6.25
C GLN A 35 4.44 -2.21 -5.33
N LEU A 36 4.57 -1.74 -4.08
CA LEU A 36 5.47 -2.36 -3.10
C LEU A 36 5.12 -3.85 -2.86
N ALA A 37 3.83 -4.17 -2.72
CA ALA A 37 3.39 -5.55 -2.58
C ALA A 37 3.74 -6.40 -3.80
N ARG A 38 3.50 -5.88 -5.02
CA ARG A 38 3.83 -6.57 -6.28
C ARG A 38 5.32 -6.83 -6.42
N GLN A 39 6.18 -5.86 -6.11
CA GLN A 39 7.63 -6.05 -6.14
C GLN A 39 8.06 -7.19 -5.21
N ARG A 40 7.57 -7.19 -3.96
CA ARG A 40 7.90 -8.25 -2.98
C ARG A 40 7.40 -9.63 -3.40
N LEU A 41 6.18 -9.72 -3.92
CA LEU A 41 5.58 -10.97 -4.40
C LEU A 41 6.31 -11.53 -5.63
N ASN A 42 6.62 -10.67 -6.60
CA ASN A 42 7.36 -11.06 -7.80
C ASN A 42 8.75 -11.61 -7.46
N ASN A 43 9.45 -11.01 -6.49
CA ASN A 43 10.78 -11.47 -6.06
C ASN A 43 10.79 -12.88 -5.46
N VAL A 44 9.64 -13.37 -4.99
CA VAL A 44 9.47 -14.75 -4.49
C VAL A 44 8.73 -15.66 -5.48
N GLY A 45 8.57 -15.22 -6.73
CA GLY A 45 7.99 -16.00 -7.83
C GLY A 45 6.46 -15.97 -7.93
N VAL A 46 5.77 -15.15 -7.12
CA VAL A 46 4.31 -15.00 -7.21
C VAL A 46 3.99 -13.92 -8.25
N THR A 47 3.55 -14.34 -9.44
CA THR A 47 3.31 -13.46 -10.59
C THR A 47 1.84 -13.22 -10.91
N GLN A 48 0.94 -14.08 -10.43
CA GLN A 48 -0.51 -13.94 -10.64
C GLN A 48 -1.11 -13.08 -9.52
N ILE A 49 -1.10 -11.77 -9.72
CA ILE A 49 -1.54 -10.79 -8.73
C ILE A 49 -2.73 -10.00 -9.31
N PHE A 50 -3.85 -10.00 -8.59
CA PHE A 50 -5.10 -9.37 -9.00
C PHE A 50 -5.59 -8.33 -7.99
N GLY A 51 -6.50 -7.46 -8.42
CA GLY A 51 -6.99 -6.34 -7.62
C GLY A 51 -5.93 -5.26 -7.39
N GLY A 52 -6.08 -4.51 -6.30
CA GLY A 52 -5.22 -3.36 -6.00
C GLY A 52 -5.60 -2.11 -6.80
N ASP A 53 -6.90 -1.95 -7.01
CA ASP A 53 -7.58 -0.93 -7.81
C ASP A 53 -8.55 -0.08 -6.99
N ARG A 54 -8.59 -0.28 -5.66
CA ARG A 54 -9.46 0.43 -4.72
C ARG A 54 -8.65 1.33 -3.79
N CYS A 55 -9.28 2.34 -3.20
CA CYS A 55 -8.65 3.24 -2.25
C CYS A 55 -9.59 3.52 -1.07
N THR A 56 -9.29 2.94 0.10
CA THR A 56 -10.10 3.11 1.31
C THR A 56 -10.21 4.57 1.76
N PHE A 57 -9.19 5.39 1.48
CA PHE A 57 -9.19 6.81 1.82
C PHE A 57 -10.15 7.62 0.94
N THR A 58 -10.13 7.43 -0.37
CA THR A 58 -10.92 8.21 -1.33
C THR A 58 -12.37 7.73 -1.42
N GLU A 59 -12.58 6.41 -1.39
CA GLU A 59 -13.88 5.77 -1.57
C GLU A 59 -14.66 5.68 -0.24
N LYS A 60 -15.03 6.85 0.30
CA LYS A 60 -15.67 7.00 1.62
C LYS A 60 -17.05 6.34 1.76
N GLY A 61 -17.74 6.06 0.65
CA GLY A 61 -19.05 5.39 0.67
C GLY A 61 -18.95 3.89 0.92
N ASP A 62 -17.80 3.29 0.61
CA ASP A 62 -17.63 1.84 0.60
C ASP A 62 -16.70 1.35 1.72
N PHE A 63 -15.79 2.21 2.20
CA PHE A 63 -14.74 1.80 3.13
C PHE A 63 -14.55 2.75 4.32
N PHE A 64 -14.30 2.17 5.50
CA PHE A 64 -13.68 2.88 6.61
C PHE A 64 -12.21 3.21 6.30
N SER A 65 -11.74 4.38 6.74
CA SER A 65 -10.33 4.74 6.61
C SER A 65 -9.83 5.42 7.87
N TYR A 66 -8.94 4.75 8.60
CA TYR A 66 -8.29 5.32 9.78
C TYR A 66 -7.52 6.61 9.44
N ARG A 67 -6.87 6.67 8.26
CA ARG A 67 -6.11 7.85 7.83
C ARG A 67 -7.03 9.06 7.65
N ARG A 68 -8.26 8.85 7.21
CA ARG A 68 -9.29 9.89 7.03
C ARG A 68 -9.99 10.23 8.33
N ASP A 69 -10.48 9.23 9.05
CA ASP A 69 -11.50 9.40 10.08
C ASP A 69 -10.97 9.25 11.53
N LYS A 70 -9.76 8.72 11.72
CA LYS A 70 -9.14 8.36 13.02
C LYS A 70 -9.96 7.36 13.84
N THR A 71 -11.07 7.76 14.44
CA THR A 71 -11.98 6.86 15.17
C THR A 71 -13.05 6.36 14.20
N THR A 72 -12.96 5.10 13.80
CA THR A 72 -13.81 4.52 12.74
C THR A 72 -13.91 3.00 12.89
N GLY A 73 -14.77 2.36 12.08
CA GLY A 73 -14.94 0.91 12.02
C GLY A 73 -13.77 0.17 11.37
N ARG A 74 -13.95 -1.13 11.09
CA ARG A 74 -12.96 -1.98 10.42
C ARG A 74 -13.65 -2.86 9.38
N MET A 75 -12.97 -3.10 8.27
CA MET A 75 -13.33 -4.14 7.29
C MET A 75 -12.51 -5.40 7.56
N ALA A 76 -12.90 -6.50 6.94
CA ALA A 76 -12.17 -7.77 6.98
C ALA A 76 -12.13 -8.39 5.58
N SER A 77 -11.08 -9.17 5.30
CA SER A 77 -10.91 -9.97 4.08
C SER A 77 -10.81 -11.44 4.48
N PHE A 78 -11.55 -12.32 3.82
CA PHE A 78 -11.67 -13.74 4.18
C PHE A 78 -11.30 -14.63 2.98
N ILE A 79 -10.75 -15.80 3.28
CA ILE A 79 -10.48 -16.87 2.32
C ILE A 79 -10.65 -18.21 3.02
N TRP A 80 -11.26 -19.20 2.36
CA TRP A 80 -11.43 -20.55 2.90
C TRP A 80 -11.41 -21.60 1.77
N LEU A 81 -11.12 -22.84 2.12
CA LEU A 81 -11.32 -24.00 1.26
C LEU A 81 -12.77 -24.47 1.39
N ILE A 82 -13.38 -24.89 0.28
CA ILE A 82 -14.74 -25.47 0.25
C ILE A 82 -14.75 -26.81 0.99
#